data_AF-A0A836QW80-F1
#
_entry.id   AF-A0A836QW80-F1
#
_cell.length_a   1.000
_cell.length_b   1.000
_cell.length_c   1.000
_cell.angle_alpha   90.00
_cell.angle_beta   90.00
_cell.angle_gamma   90.00
#
_symmetry.space_group_name_H-M   'P 1'
#
loop_
_entity.id
_entity.type
_entity.pdbx_description
1 polymer ?
#
loop_
_entity_poly.entity_id
_entity_poly.type
_entity_poly.pdbx_seq_one_letter_code
_entity_poly.pdbx_strand_id
1 'polypeptide(L)'
;MTRFLTLLVGIFLLWTTSLNSGNTNKIWVSLEAPIYNNKIPTTLLDIPNSHRDFNKSVDLVLTDPQELECMSKNIYFESALESTAGKLAVAQVTLNRVKSPHFPN
;
A
#
# COMPACT_ATOMS: atom_id res chain seq x y z
N MET A 1 -8.88 38.63 31.31
CA MET A 1 -7.54 38.34 30.73
C MET A 1 -7.30 36.84 30.59
N THR A 2 -7.31 36.05 31.67
CA THR A 2 -7.01 34.60 31.63
C THR A 2 -7.96 33.76 30.76
N ARG A 3 -9.26 34.06 30.76
CA ARG A 3 -10.26 33.34 29.92
C ARG A 3 -10.10 33.56 28.41
N PHE A 4 -9.57 34.71 28.01
CA PHE A 4 -9.30 35.00 26.61
C PHE A 4 -8.02 34.27 26.16
N LEU A 5 -7.02 34.24 27.04
CA LEU A 5 -5.78 33.49 26.82
C LEU A 5 -6.05 31.99 26.66
N THR A 6 -6.93 31.40 27.46
CA THR A 6 -7.29 29.98 27.33
C THR A 6 -7.99 29.66 26.01
N LEU A 7 -8.82 30.56 25.49
CA LEU A 7 -9.46 30.38 24.18
C LEU A 7 -8.46 30.50 23.03
N LEU A 8 -7.53 31.45 23.13
CA LEU A 8 -6.51 31.67 22.10
C LEU A 8 -5.53 30.49 22.03
N VAL A 9 -5.12 29.94 23.18
CA VAL A 9 -4.31 28.73 23.26
C VAL A 9 -5.07 27.51 22.71
N GLY A 10 -6.36 27.36 23.06
CA GLY A 10 -7.19 26.26 22.55
C GLY A 10 -7.35 26.30 21.02
N ILE A 11 -7.56 27.49 20.46
CA ILE A 11 -7.61 27.67 19.00
C ILE A 11 -6.24 27.38 18.39
N PHE A 12 -5.14 27.88 18.93
CA PHE A 12 -3.82 27.64 18.35
C PHE A 12 -3.44 26.15 18.32
N LEU A 13 -3.81 25.38 19.34
CA LEU A 13 -3.54 23.94 19.41
C LEU A 13 -4.37 23.10 18.41
N LEU A 14 -5.54 23.58 18.01
CA LEU A 14 -6.36 22.89 16.99
C LEU A 14 -5.80 23.05 15.57
N TRP A 15 -4.96 24.07 15.32
CA TRP A 15 -4.36 24.32 14.01
C TRP A 15 -3.01 23.65 13.82
N THR A 16 -2.39 23.10 14.88
CA THR A 16 -1.04 22.50 14.80
C THR A 16 -1.03 20.97 14.67
N THR A 17 -2.18 20.31 14.78
CA THR A 17 -2.25 18.85 14.58
C THR A 17 -2.31 18.52 13.10
N SER A 18 -1.18 18.57 12.40
CA SER A 18 -1.07 17.88 11.12
C SER A 18 -1.17 16.37 11.40
N LEU A 19 -2.23 15.71 10.94
CA LEU A 19 -2.28 14.25 10.90
C LEU A 19 -1.23 13.80 9.89
N ASN A 20 -0.05 13.47 10.38
CA ASN A 20 1.06 12.93 9.59
C ASN A 20 0.75 11.49 9.20
N SER A 21 -0.23 11.29 8.33
CA SER A 21 -0.32 10.09 7.49
C SER A 21 0.65 10.31 6.33
N GLY A 22 1.94 10.37 6.66
CA GLY A 22 2.99 10.71 5.71
C GLY A 22 2.96 9.77 4.51
N ASN A 23 3.19 10.32 3.32
CA ASN A 23 3.50 9.51 2.14
C ASN A 23 4.72 8.63 2.47
N THR A 24 4.50 7.33 2.65
CA THR A 24 5.57 6.42 3.05
C THR A 24 6.45 6.13 1.83
N ASN A 25 7.62 6.79 1.76
CA ASN A 25 8.62 6.50 0.72
C ASN A 25 9.27 5.11 0.87
N LYS A 26 9.00 4.43 1.99
CA LYS A 26 9.37 3.03 2.26
C LYS A 26 8.06 2.28 2.49
N ILE A 27 7.70 1.39 1.58
CA ILE A 27 6.65 0.40 1.84
C ILE A 27 7.33 -0.68 2.67
N TRP A 28 6.91 -0.86 3.92
CA TRP A 28 7.35 -1.99 4.76
C TRP A 28 6.65 -3.26 4.26
N VAL A 29 7.01 -3.72 3.07
CA VAL A 29 6.71 -5.09 2.64
C VAL A 29 7.61 -5.99 3.47
N SER A 30 7.01 -6.88 4.27
CA SER A 30 7.77 -7.99 4.86
C SER A 30 8.38 -8.75 3.68
N LEU A 31 9.70 -8.94 3.68
CA LEU A 31 10.39 -9.70 2.65
C LEU A 31 9.91 -11.17 2.60
N GLU A 32 9.15 -11.63 3.62
CA GLU A 32 8.18 -12.73 3.55
C GLU A 32 6.92 -12.38 2.71
N ALA A 33 7.07 -11.89 1.50
CA ALA A 33 6.21 -12.43 0.45
C ALA A 33 6.61 -13.92 0.33
N PRO A 34 5.69 -14.87 0.09
CA PRO A 34 6.11 -16.22 -0.22
C PRO A 34 7.14 -16.10 -1.34
N ILE A 35 8.39 -16.48 -1.03
CA ILE A 35 9.46 -16.55 -2.00
C ILE A 35 9.01 -17.60 -2.99
N TYR A 36 8.28 -17.18 -4.02
CA TYR A 36 8.27 -17.91 -5.27
C TYR A 36 9.62 -17.62 -5.91
N ASN A 37 10.37 -18.68 -6.10
CA ASN A 37 11.83 -18.67 -6.15
C ASN A 37 12.40 -17.74 -7.24
N ASN A 38 12.78 -16.52 -6.88
CA ASN A 38 13.95 -15.84 -7.41
C ASN A 38 14.15 -14.44 -6.82
N LYS A 39 15.28 -14.30 -6.11
CA LYS A 39 16.17 -13.13 -6.13
C LYS A 39 15.46 -11.79 -6.44
N ILE A 40 15.21 -11.04 -5.36
CA ILE A 40 15.00 -9.59 -5.35
C ILE A 40 15.74 -8.94 -6.53
N PRO A 41 15.09 -8.16 -7.41
CA PRO A 41 15.76 -7.51 -8.52
C PRO A 41 16.77 -6.48 -7.98
N THR A 42 18.01 -6.91 -7.78
CA THR A 42 19.19 -6.03 -7.72
C THR A 42 19.56 -5.53 -9.12
N THR A 43 18.59 -5.18 -9.98
CA THR A 43 18.83 -4.83 -11.39
C THR A 43 18.13 -3.53 -11.80
N LEU A 44 18.14 -2.51 -10.92
CA LEU A 44 18.20 -1.11 -11.40
C LEU A 44 19.64 -0.57 -11.43
N LEU A 45 20.63 -1.43 -11.16
CA LEU A 45 22.04 -1.20 -11.41
C LEU A 45 22.57 -2.47 -12.08
N ASP A 46 23.01 -2.41 -13.33
CA ASP A 46 23.67 -3.51 -14.07
C ASP A 46 22.74 -4.48 -14.82
N ILE A 47 22.46 -4.13 -16.08
CA ILE A 47 22.06 -5.09 -17.11
C ILE A 47 23.28 -5.36 -18.00
N PRO A 48 23.99 -6.49 -17.85
CA PRO A 48 24.73 -7.09 -18.95
C PRO A 48 23.93 -8.26 -19.53
N ASN A 49 23.77 -8.20 -20.83
CA ASN A 49 23.00 -9.12 -21.67
C ASN A 49 23.36 -10.59 -21.41
N SER A 50 22.36 -11.38 -21.01
CA SER A 50 22.43 -12.84 -21.15
C SER A 50 21.04 -13.38 -21.48
N HIS A 51 20.94 -13.78 -22.75
CA HIS A 51 19.98 -14.73 -23.33
C HIS A 51 18.98 -15.33 -22.33
N ARG A 52 17.85 -14.66 -22.09
CA ARG A 52 16.75 -15.24 -21.31
C ARG A 52 15.78 -15.91 -22.27
N ASP A 53 15.77 -17.24 -22.24
CA ASP A 53 14.62 -18.03 -22.66
C ASP A 53 13.38 -17.50 -21.93
N PHE A 54 12.56 -16.76 -22.67
CA PHE A 54 11.39 -16.02 -22.20
C PHE A 54 10.26 -16.92 -21.68
N ASN A 55 10.41 -18.24 -21.81
CA ASN A 55 9.32 -19.19 -21.61
C ASN A 55 9.36 -19.93 -20.26
N LYS A 56 10.21 -19.52 -19.30
CA LYS A 56 10.35 -20.27 -18.03
C LYS A 56 10.46 -19.43 -16.75
N SER A 57 10.25 -18.10 -16.79
CA SER A 57 10.41 -17.27 -15.58
C SER A 57 9.39 -16.15 -15.41
N VAL A 58 8.22 -16.31 -16.02
CA VAL A 58 7.10 -15.37 -15.87
C VAL A 58 5.86 -16.16 -15.46
N ASP A 59 5.96 -16.91 -14.37
CA ASP A 59 4.82 -17.05 -13.47
C ASP A 59 4.76 -15.77 -12.62
N LEU A 60 4.71 -14.62 -13.30
CA LEU A 60 4.34 -13.36 -12.69
C LEU A 60 2.90 -13.59 -12.28
N VAL A 61 2.69 -13.89 -10.99
CA VAL A 61 1.43 -13.76 -10.25
C VAL A 61 0.30 -13.45 -11.22
N LEU A 62 -0.24 -14.49 -11.84
CA LEU A 62 -1.31 -14.35 -12.82
C LEU A 62 -2.59 -14.08 -12.01
N THR A 63 -2.63 -12.94 -11.32
CA THR A 63 -3.87 -12.41 -10.78
C THR A 63 -4.75 -12.14 -11.98
N ASP A 64 -5.93 -12.75 -11.98
CA ASP A 64 -6.93 -12.53 -13.01
C ASP A 64 -7.06 -11.01 -13.24
N PRO A 65 -6.92 -10.52 -14.49
CA PRO A 65 -7.00 -9.08 -14.77
C PRO A 65 -8.28 -8.44 -14.21
N GLN A 66 -9.36 -9.21 -14.11
CA GLN A 66 -10.60 -8.76 -13.48
C GLN A 66 -10.44 -8.57 -11.96
N GLU A 67 -9.79 -9.49 -11.24
CA GLU A 67 -9.49 -9.32 -9.81
C GLU A 67 -8.59 -8.11 -9.55
N LEU A 68 -7.59 -7.89 -10.41
CA LEU A 68 -6.72 -6.72 -10.31
C LEU A 68 -7.51 -5.42 -10.51
N GLU A 69 -8.39 -5.38 -11.51
CA GLU A 69 -9.25 -4.23 -11.76
C GLU A 69 -10.20 -3.99 -10.59
N CYS A 70 -10.85 -5.03 -10.08
CA CYS A 70 -11.74 -4.97 -8.92
C CYS A 70 -11.02 -4.43 -7.68
N MET A 71 -9.82 -4.92 -7.41
CA MET A 71 -9.00 -4.46 -6.29
C MET A 71 -8.61 -2.99 -6.45
N SER A 72 -8.23 -2.58 -7.66
CA SER A 72 -7.87 -1.18 -7.94
C SER A 72 -9.05 -0.23 -7.74
N LYS A 73 -10.26 -0.63 -8.17
CA LYS A 73 -11.49 0.14 -7.98
C LYS A 73 -11.85 0.24 -6.50
N ASN A 74 -11.75 -0.85 -5.75
CA ASN A 74 -12.01 -0.85 -4.31
C ASN A 74 -11.10 0.16 -3.59
N ILE A 75 -9.79 0.12 -3.83
CA ILE A 75 -8.85 1.08 -3.24
C ILE A 75 -9.18 2.52 -3.66
N TYR A 76 -9.49 2.73 -4.94
CA TYR A 76 -9.82 4.06 -5.46
C TYR A 76 -11.06 4.66 -4.80
N PHE A 77 -12.18 3.94 -4.78
CA PHE A 77 -13.43 4.47 -4.24
C PHE A 77 -13.44 4.63 -2.71
N GLU A 78 -12.65 3.83 -2.00
CA GLU A 78 -12.57 3.89 -0.53
C GLU A 78 -11.47 4.84 -0.03
N SER A 79 -10.44 5.12 -0.83
CA SER A 79 -9.23 5.82 -0.34
C SER A 79 -8.45 6.63 -1.39
N ALA A 80 -9.08 7.11 -2.47
CA ALA A 80 -8.39 7.87 -3.54
C ALA A 80 -7.58 9.08 -3.01
N LEU A 81 -8.13 9.82 -2.06
CA LEU A 81 -7.55 11.03 -1.48
C LEU A 81 -6.69 10.77 -0.23
N GLU A 82 -6.62 9.52 0.22
CA GLU A 82 -5.80 9.13 1.35
C GLU A 82 -4.32 9.01 0.97
N SER A 83 -3.47 8.96 2.00
CA SER A 83 -2.05 8.67 1.83
C SER A 83 -1.83 7.27 1.25
N THR A 84 -0.62 7.01 0.77
CA THR A 84 -0.19 5.66 0.34
C THR A 84 -0.46 4.61 1.41
N ALA A 85 -0.26 4.95 2.69
CA ALA A 85 -0.55 4.06 3.80
C ALA A 85 -2.05 3.76 3.94
N GLY A 86 -2.92 4.75 3.74
CA GLY A 86 -4.38 4.56 3.76
C GLY A 86 -4.86 3.65 2.62
N LYS A 87 -4.31 3.84 1.42
CA LYS A 87 -4.59 2.96 0.26
C LYS A 87 -4.16 1.52 0.50
N LEU A 88 -2.97 1.32 1.08
CA LEU A 88 -2.47 0.00 1.47
C LEU A 88 -3.30 -0.63 2.58
N ALA A 89 -3.80 0.17 3.53
CA ALA A 89 -4.67 -0.33 4.59
C ALA A 89 -5.99 -0.87 4.03
N VAL A 90 -6.62 -0.16 3.09
CA VAL A 90 -7.82 -0.65 2.39
C VAL A 90 -7.52 -1.95 1.65
N ALA A 91 -6.42 -1.99 0.89
CA ALA A 91 -5.99 -3.20 0.19
C ALA A 91 -5.82 -4.39 1.14
N GLN A 92 -5.12 -4.18 2.25
CA GLN A 92 -4.86 -5.24 3.24
C GLN A 92 -6.16 -5.74 3.88
N VAL A 93 -7.09 -4.85 4.21
CA VAL A 93 -8.39 -5.23 4.76
C VAL A 93 -9.20 -6.04 3.75
N THR A 94 -9.20 -5.65 2.47
CA THR A 94 -9.88 -6.41 1.42
C THR A 94 -9.31 -7.81 1.28
N LEU A 95 -7.98 -7.96 1.28
CA LEU A 95 -7.34 -9.29 1.27
C LEU A 95 -7.62 -10.10 2.55
N ASN A 96 -7.69 -9.46 3.71
CA ASN A 96 -8.05 -10.12 4.97
C ASN A 96 -9.49 -10.64 4.94
N ARG A 97 -10.41 -9.92 4.29
CA ARG A 97 -11.79 -10.36 4.09
C ARG A 97 -11.82 -11.59 3.20
N VAL A 98 -11.18 -11.54 2.02
CA VAL A 98 -11.11 -12.69 1.09
C VAL A 98 -10.53 -13.94 1.76
N LYS A 99 -9.54 -13.80 2.66
CA LYS A 99 -8.94 -14.95 3.36
C LYS A 99 -9.80 -15.49 4.51
N SER A 100 -10.79 -14.75 4.98
CA SER A 100 -11.55 -15.08 6.17
C SER A 100 -12.82 -15.85 5.81
N PRO A 101 -13.14 -16.95 6.50
CA PRO A 101 -14.38 -17.69 6.26
C PRO A 101 -15.64 -16.92 6.67
N HIS A 102 -15.49 -15.75 7.30
CA HIS A 102 -16.60 -14.89 7.71
C HIS A 102 -17.07 -13.96 6.59
N PHE A 103 -16.35 -13.91 5.47
CA PHE A 103 -16.70 -13.10 4.31
C PHE A 103 -16.89 -14.01 3.08
N PRO A 104 -17.63 -13.54 2.06
CA PRO A 104 -17.79 -14.27 0.81
C PRO A 104 -16.45 -14.47 0.09
N ASN A 105 -16.32 -15.62 -0.57
CA ASN A 105 -15.26 -15.92 -1.52
C ASN A 105 -15.77 -15.71 -2.95
#